data_AF-A0AAV6D091-F1
#
_entry.id   AF-A0AAV6D091-F1
#
_cell.length_a   1.000
_cell.length_b   1.000
_cell.length_c   1.000
_cell.angle_alpha   90.00
_cell.angle_beta   90.00
_cell.angle_gamma   90.00
#
_symmetry.space_group_name_H-M   'P 1'
#
loop_
_entity.id
_entity.type
_entity.pdbx_description
1 polymer ?
#
loop_
_entity_poly.entity_id
_entity_poly.type
_entity_poly.pdbx_seq_one_letter_code
_entity_poly.pdbx_strand_id
1 'polypeptide(L)'
;MTETLLEELKASQQLMVAMTQLVADDHPGRVGAWTLRDIAAHLATTEKECFEPRIRAMAAGERPEFEFYSNDDRDFEGISLQSALTEWAGTRNRLIDYVRALSEEERSRVGVHIKFGELTVDGYLRVALDHDRDHLRSLERLAAEASH
;
A
#
# COMPACT_ATOMS: atom_id res chain seq x y z
N MET A 1 15.98 -0.38 -12.52
CA MET A 1 15.50 -0.95 -11.24
C MET A 1 14.23 -0.25 -10.78
N THR A 2 14.21 1.09 -10.73
CA THR A 2 13.04 1.87 -10.30
C THR A 2 11.82 1.70 -11.22
N GLU A 3 11.97 1.73 -12.54
CA GLU A 3 10.80 1.55 -13.43
C GLU A 3 10.11 0.21 -13.22
N THR A 4 10.88 -0.89 -13.09
CA THR A 4 10.32 -2.21 -12.76
C THR A 4 9.57 -2.19 -11.43
N LEU A 5 10.09 -1.52 -10.39
CA LEU A 5 9.42 -1.42 -9.09
C LEU A 5 8.11 -0.63 -9.18
N LEU A 6 8.07 0.47 -9.95
CA LEU A 6 6.85 1.25 -10.16
C LEU A 6 5.78 0.43 -10.90
N GLU A 7 6.18 -0.35 -11.91
CA GLU A 7 5.29 -1.26 -12.62
C GLU A 7 4.80 -2.41 -11.72
N GLU A 8 5.66 -2.97 -10.88
CA GLU A 8 5.26 -3.98 -9.87
C GLU A 8 4.23 -3.42 -8.89
N LEU A 9 4.40 -2.18 -8.41
CA LEU A 9 3.46 -1.48 -7.52
C LEU A 9 2.13 -1.16 -8.21
N LYS A 10 2.17 -0.86 -9.51
CA LYS A 10 0.95 -0.64 -10.29
C LYS A 10 0.19 -1.95 -10.49
N ALA A 11 0.90 -3.02 -10.83
CA ALA A 11 0.33 -4.34 -11.02
C ALA A 11 -0.23 -4.93 -9.72
N SER A 12 0.48 -4.78 -8.59
CA SER A 12 -0.01 -5.27 -7.28
C SER A 12 -1.30 -4.57 -6.86
N GLN A 13 -1.41 -3.26 -7.04
CA GLN A 13 -2.63 -2.49 -6.82
C GLN A 13 -3.78 -3.02 -7.69
N GLN A 14 -3.56 -3.15 -9.00
CA GLN A 14 -4.60 -3.60 -9.93
C GLN A 14 -5.09 -5.02 -9.59
N LEU A 15 -4.16 -5.91 -9.25
CA LEU A 15 -4.48 -7.27 -8.83
C LEU A 15 -5.27 -7.28 -7.52
N MET A 16 -4.89 -6.48 -6.53
CA MET A 16 -5.63 -6.36 -5.27
C MET A 16 -7.06 -5.86 -5.50
N VAL A 17 -7.26 -4.85 -6.35
CA VAL A 17 -8.60 -4.35 -6.70
C VAL A 17 -9.44 -5.47 -7.31
N ALA A 18 -8.90 -6.16 -8.32
CA ALA A 18 -9.62 -7.23 -9.02
C ALA A 18 -9.95 -8.41 -8.10
N MET A 19 -8.97 -8.89 -7.31
CA MET A 19 -9.16 -10.00 -6.37
C MET A 19 -10.18 -9.64 -5.28
N THR A 20 -10.13 -8.42 -4.74
CA THR A 20 -11.07 -8.01 -3.70
C THR A 20 -12.49 -7.94 -4.23
N GLN A 21 -12.70 -7.45 -5.45
CA GLN A 21 -14.01 -7.42 -6.10
C GLN A 21 -14.53 -8.83 -6.37
N LEU A 22 -13.69 -9.72 -6.92
CA LEU A 22 -14.06 -11.12 -7.19
C LEU A 22 -14.52 -11.83 -5.91
N VAL A 23 -13.76 -11.70 -4.83
CA VAL A 23 -14.08 -12.36 -3.56
C VAL A 23 -15.31 -11.74 -2.90
N ALA A 24 -15.46 -10.41 -2.95
CA ALA A 24 -16.62 -9.72 -2.37
C ALA A 24 -17.94 -10.10 -3.03
N ASP A 25 -17.93 -10.38 -4.34
CA ASP A 25 -19.10 -10.82 -5.09
C ASP A 25 -19.52 -12.26 -4.72
N ASP A 26 -18.58 -13.10 -4.28
CA ASP A 26 -18.82 -14.52 -3.97
C ASP A 26 -19.12 -14.78 -2.48
N HIS A 27 -18.48 -14.04 -1.56
CA HIS A 27 -18.70 -14.18 -0.12
C HIS A 27 -18.29 -12.92 0.67
N PRO A 28 -18.92 -12.58 1.82
CA PRO A 28 -18.37 -11.61 2.75
C PRO A 28 -17.11 -12.17 3.43
N GLY A 29 -16.00 -12.13 2.71
CA GLY A 29 -14.70 -12.60 3.12
C GLY A 29 -14.11 -11.85 4.31
N ARG A 30 -13.46 -12.58 5.22
CA ARG A 30 -12.68 -11.98 6.31
C ARG A 30 -11.28 -12.56 6.36
N VAL A 31 -10.29 -11.70 6.57
CA VAL A 31 -8.92 -12.10 6.90
C VAL A 31 -8.72 -11.81 8.39
N GLY A 32 -8.78 -12.86 9.21
CA GLY A 32 -8.80 -12.71 10.66
C GLY A 32 -9.97 -11.84 11.12
N ALA A 33 -9.69 -10.73 11.81
CA ALA A 33 -10.71 -9.81 12.29
C ALA A 33 -11.23 -8.85 11.21
N TRP A 34 -10.56 -8.71 10.08
CA TRP A 34 -10.85 -7.66 9.09
C TRP A 34 -11.73 -8.17 7.95
N THR A 35 -12.76 -7.40 7.60
CA THR A 35 -13.53 -7.61 6.37
C THR A 35 -12.73 -7.12 5.15
N LEU A 36 -13.14 -7.53 3.94
CA LEU A 36 -12.55 -7.00 2.71
C LEU A 36 -12.58 -5.47 2.61
N ARG A 37 -13.65 -4.84 3.13
CA ARG A 37 -13.76 -3.38 3.24
C ARG A 37 -12.68 -2.81 4.17
N ASP A 38 -12.46 -3.43 5.31
CA ASP A 38 -11.46 -2.96 6.28
C ASP A 38 -10.04 -3.09 5.71
N ILE A 39 -9.76 -4.17 4.96
CA ILE A 39 -8.49 -4.33 4.21
C ILE A 39 -8.32 -3.23 3.17
N ALA A 40 -9.34 -2.96 2.36
CA ALA A 40 -9.28 -1.90 1.35
C ALA A 40 -9.08 -0.51 1.99
N ALA A 41 -9.78 -0.23 3.09
CA ALA A 41 -9.66 1.02 3.83
C ALA A 41 -8.27 1.17 4.47
N HIS A 42 -7.73 0.09 5.02
CA HIS A 42 -6.36 0.01 5.54
C HIS A 42 -5.32 0.31 4.46
N LEU A 43 -5.45 -0.25 3.26
CA LEU A 43 -4.53 0.01 2.15
C LEU A 43 -4.58 1.47 1.70
N ALA A 44 -5.79 2.03 1.50
CA ALA A 44 -5.97 3.43 1.13
C ALA A 44 -5.35 4.37 2.17
N THR A 45 -5.60 4.07 3.44
CA THR A 45 -5.12 4.85 4.58
C THR A 45 -3.60 4.78 4.72
N THR A 46 -3.02 3.58 4.64
CA THR A 46 -1.57 3.37 4.72
C THR A 46 -0.85 4.08 3.57
N GLU A 47 -1.39 4.02 2.36
CA GLU A 47 -0.83 4.75 1.22
C GLU A 47 -0.79 6.26 1.47
N LYS A 48 -1.93 6.83 1.89
CA LYS A 48 -2.14 8.27 2.03
C LYS A 48 -1.43 8.89 3.23
N GLU A 49 -1.41 8.19 4.35
CA GLU A 49 -0.94 8.73 5.63
C GLU A 49 0.45 8.24 6.01
N CYS A 50 0.91 7.13 5.43
CA CYS A 50 2.22 6.55 5.72
C CYS A 50 3.15 6.63 4.50
N PHE A 51 2.86 5.93 3.40
CA PHE A 51 3.80 5.82 2.29
C PHE A 51 4.03 7.14 1.56
N GLU A 52 2.96 7.78 1.06
CA GLU A 52 3.06 9.02 0.29
C GLU A 52 3.79 10.15 1.04
N PRO A 53 3.38 10.55 2.27
CA PRO A 53 3.99 11.69 2.94
C PRO A 53 5.46 11.42 3.30
N ARG A 54 5.80 10.20 3.73
CA ARG A 54 7.19 9.83 4.05
C ARG A 54 8.07 9.84 2.80
N ILE A 55 7.57 9.32 1.67
CA ILE A 55 8.30 9.36 0.38
C ILE A 55 8.53 10.79 -0.08
N ARG A 56 7.51 11.65 0.02
CA ARG A 56 7.64 13.07 -0.32
C ARG A 56 8.69 13.78 0.54
N ALA A 57 8.67 13.57 1.86
CA ALA A 57 9.64 14.15 2.78
C ALA A 57 11.08 13.66 2.52
N MET A 58 11.26 12.35 2.29
CA MET A 58 12.56 11.79 1.90
C MET A 58 13.07 12.41 0.60
N ALA A 59 12.24 12.42 -0.45
CA ALA A 59 12.60 13.00 -1.74
C ALA A 59 12.88 14.52 -1.65
N ALA A 60 12.25 15.25 -0.72
CA ALA A 60 12.54 16.66 -0.45
C ALA A 60 13.85 16.89 0.33
N GLY A 61 14.51 15.83 0.81
CA GLY A 61 15.77 15.91 1.56
C GLY A 61 15.60 16.18 3.05
N GLU A 62 14.39 16.00 3.60
CA GLU A 62 14.08 16.29 5.01
C GLU A 62 14.63 15.24 5.98
N ARG A 63 15.00 14.07 5.48
CA ARG A 63 15.48 12.92 6.27
C ARG A 63 14.56 12.60 7.47
N PRO A 64 13.28 12.29 7.22
CA PRO A 64 12.30 12.07 8.27
C PRO A 64 12.66 10.84 9.12
N GLU A 65 12.45 10.94 10.43
CA GLU A 65 12.48 9.80 11.36
C GLU A 65 11.05 9.31 11.59
N PHE A 66 10.83 8.00 11.52
CA PHE A 66 9.49 7.44 11.62
C PHE A 66 9.47 6.03 12.21
N GLU A 67 8.33 5.71 12.82
CA GLU A 67 8.06 4.41 13.41
C GLU A 67 7.06 3.58 12.60
N PHE A 68 6.74 2.41 13.14
CA PHE A 68 5.70 1.54 12.60
C PHE A 68 4.38 2.29 12.50
N TYR A 69 3.71 2.10 11.37
CA TYR A 69 2.36 2.61 11.16
C TYR A 69 1.38 1.44 11.31
N SER A 70 0.39 1.59 12.18
CA SER A 70 -0.67 0.59 12.38
C SER A 70 -2.04 1.25 12.28
N ASN A 71 -3.01 0.47 11.79
CA ASN A 71 -4.43 0.80 11.76
C ASN A 71 -5.24 -0.17 12.63
N ASP A 72 -4.62 -0.95 13.52
CA ASP A 72 -5.30 -2.01 14.28
C ASP A 72 -6.46 -1.48 15.14
N ASP A 73 -6.27 -0.29 15.72
CA ASP A 73 -7.29 0.40 16.53
C ASP A 73 -8.15 1.39 15.72
N ARG A 74 -8.00 1.43 14.39
CA ARG A 74 -8.71 2.37 13.53
C ARG A 74 -10.08 1.84 13.16
N ASP A 75 -11.09 2.66 13.40
CA ASP A 75 -12.44 2.40 12.92
C ASP A 75 -12.59 2.84 11.46
N PHE A 76 -13.02 1.90 10.61
CA PHE A 76 -13.32 2.14 9.20
C PHE A 76 -14.84 2.13 8.93
N GLU A 77 -15.66 2.28 9.96
CA GLU A 77 -17.11 2.44 9.82
C GLU A 77 -17.46 3.55 8.81
N GLY A 78 -18.44 3.25 7.95
CA GLY A 78 -18.91 4.18 6.91
C GLY A 78 -18.05 4.26 5.64
N ILE A 79 -16.85 3.68 5.61
CA ILE A 79 -16.02 3.66 4.39
C ILE A 79 -16.48 2.52 3.48
N SER A 80 -17.04 2.81 2.31
CA SER A 80 -17.40 1.73 1.38
C SER A 80 -16.16 1.06 0.76
N LEU A 81 -16.30 -0.23 0.39
CA LEU A 81 -15.24 -0.96 -0.32
C LEU A 81 -14.80 -0.21 -1.59
N GLN A 82 -15.77 0.21 -2.41
CA GLN A 82 -15.48 0.90 -3.67
C GLN A 82 -14.79 2.25 -3.46
N SER A 83 -15.20 3.03 -2.45
CA SER A 83 -14.54 4.30 -2.15
C SER A 83 -13.10 4.09 -1.67
N ALA A 84 -12.85 3.07 -0.84
CA ALA A 84 -11.51 2.75 -0.37
C ALA A 84 -10.59 2.33 -1.52
N LEU A 85 -11.04 1.40 -2.37
CA LEU A 85 -10.26 0.97 -3.54
C LEU A 85 -9.98 2.14 -4.51
N THR A 86 -10.95 3.03 -4.70
CA THR A 86 -10.79 4.21 -5.56
C THR A 86 -9.78 5.20 -5.00
N GLU A 87 -9.85 5.50 -3.69
CA GLU A 87 -8.90 6.38 -3.01
C GLU A 87 -7.48 5.80 -3.04
N TRP A 88 -7.33 4.51 -2.75
CA TRP A 88 -6.04 3.85 -2.82
C TRP A 88 -5.47 3.89 -4.24
N ALA A 89 -6.30 3.58 -5.24
CA ALA A 89 -5.89 3.59 -6.64
C ALA A 89 -5.40 4.97 -7.09
N GLY A 90 -6.15 6.02 -6.75
CA GLY A 90 -5.79 7.40 -7.06
C GLY A 90 -4.52 7.85 -6.35
N THR A 91 -4.36 7.53 -5.07
CA THR A 91 -3.19 7.91 -4.26
C THR A 91 -1.92 7.27 -4.79
N ARG A 92 -1.94 5.95 -5.02
CA ARG A 92 -0.80 5.23 -5.57
C ARG A 92 -0.43 5.69 -6.98
N ASN A 93 -1.39 6.04 -7.84
CA ASN A 93 -1.06 6.60 -9.17
C ASN A 93 -0.32 7.93 -9.05
N ARG A 94 -0.79 8.84 -8.17
CA ARG A 94 -0.10 10.11 -7.92
C ARG A 94 1.29 9.91 -7.34
N LEU A 95 1.46 8.92 -6.46
CA LEU A 95 2.77 8.57 -5.90
C LEU A 95 3.72 8.03 -6.98
N ILE A 96 3.25 7.13 -7.85
CA ILE A 96 4.03 6.59 -8.97
C ILE A 96 4.45 7.70 -9.92
N ASP A 97 3.53 8.58 -10.32
CA ASP A 97 3.83 9.71 -11.21
C ASP A 97 4.83 10.67 -10.58
N TYR A 98 4.70 10.93 -9.27
CA TYR A 98 5.66 11.73 -8.51
C TYR A 98 7.06 11.11 -8.52
N VAL A 99 7.20 9.84 -8.15
CA VAL A 99 8.50 9.16 -8.08
C VAL A 99 9.15 9.02 -9.46
N ARG A 100 8.35 8.78 -10.49
CA ARG A 100 8.82 8.71 -11.88
C ARG A 100 9.45 10.03 -12.35
N ALA A 101 8.96 11.16 -11.85
CA ALA A 101 9.48 12.48 -12.17
C ALA A 101 10.75 12.87 -11.37
N LEU A 102 11.11 12.13 -10.31
CA LEU A 102 12.30 12.41 -9.51
C LEU A 102 13.59 12.11 -10.27
N SER A 103 14.67 12.78 -9.89
CA SER A 103 16.04 12.40 -10.27
C SER A 103 16.53 11.17 -9.50
N GLU A 104 17.63 10.56 -9.96
CA GLU A 104 18.28 9.48 -9.21
C GLU A 104 18.75 9.94 -7.82
N GLU A 105 19.26 11.17 -7.72
CA GLU A 105 19.70 11.76 -6.46
C GLU A 105 18.52 11.86 -5.47
N GLU A 106 17.39 12.44 -5.89
CA GLU A 106 16.19 12.56 -5.06
C GLU A 106 15.65 11.21 -4.60
N ARG A 107 15.72 10.17 -5.45
CA ARG A 107 15.31 8.81 -5.08
C ARG A 107 16.28 8.11 -4.12
N SER A 108 17.54 8.52 -4.12
CA SER A 108 18.55 8.00 -3.19
C SER A 108 18.52 8.67 -1.82
N ARG A 109 17.75 9.75 -1.65
CA ARG A 109 17.58 10.40 -0.35
C ARG A 109 16.90 9.46 0.63
N VAL A 110 17.29 9.60 1.89
CA VAL A 110 16.98 8.65 2.96
C VAL A 110 16.02 9.22 3.98
N GLY A 111 15.23 8.35 4.60
CA GLY A 111 14.59 8.55 5.90
C GLY A 111 15.04 7.44 6.87
N VAL A 112 14.73 7.58 8.15
CA VAL A 112 15.19 6.66 9.20
C VAL A 112 14.00 5.99 9.87
N HIS A 113 13.86 4.68 9.66
CA HIS A 113 12.90 3.87 10.39
C HIS A 113 13.52 3.37 11.70
N ILE A 114 12.82 3.50 12.83
CA ILE A 114 13.36 3.14 14.16
C ILE A 114 13.92 1.71 14.26
N LYS A 115 13.36 0.77 13.48
CA LYS A 115 13.79 -0.64 13.46
C LYS A 115 14.67 -1.00 12.27
N PHE A 116 14.43 -0.38 11.11
CA PHE A 116 15.06 -0.80 9.86
C PHE A 116 16.28 0.06 9.51
N GLY A 117 16.52 1.13 10.28
CA GLY A 117 17.58 2.09 9.98
C GLY A 117 17.23 2.93 8.76
N GLU A 118 18.24 3.27 7.98
CA GLU A 118 18.08 4.14 6.81
C GLU A 118 17.38 3.40 5.65
N LEU A 119 16.36 4.05 5.10
CA LEU A 119 15.63 3.61 3.93
C LEU A 119 15.64 4.73 2.89
N THR A 120 16.01 4.41 1.65
CA THR A 120 15.87 5.34 0.52
C THR A 120 14.41 5.41 0.07
N VAL A 121 14.07 6.36 -0.82
CA VAL A 121 12.76 6.38 -1.48
C VAL A 121 12.47 5.03 -2.17
N ASP A 122 13.42 4.53 -2.96
CA ASP A 122 13.28 3.22 -3.64
C ASP A 122 13.16 2.06 -2.64
N GLY A 123 13.91 2.12 -1.54
CA GLY A 123 13.82 1.15 -0.46
C GLY A 123 12.45 1.14 0.21
N TYR A 124 11.85 2.31 0.41
CA TYR A 124 10.54 2.41 1.04
C TYR A 124 9.39 2.05 0.10
N LEU A 125 9.53 2.27 -1.21
CA LEU A 125 8.62 1.72 -2.21
C LEU A 125 8.64 0.19 -2.24
N ARG A 126 9.79 -0.44 -1.99
CA ARG A 126 9.87 -1.90 -1.83
C ARG A 126 9.07 -2.37 -0.61
N VAL A 127 9.13 -1.64 0.50
CA VAL A 127 8.30 -1.91 1.69
C VAL A 127 6.81 -1.83 1.36
N ALA A 128 6.39 -0.83 0.58
CA ALA A 128 5.00 -0.72 0.11
C ALA A 128 4.59 -1.92 -0.77
N LEU A 129 5.46 -2.36 -1.67
CA LEU A 129 5.18 -3.52 -2.52
C LEU A 129 5.09 -4.82 -1.72
N ASP A 130 5.96 -5.02 -0.72
CA ASP A 130 5.91 -6.20 0.13
C ASP A 130 4.63 -6.20 0.99
N HIS A 131 4.19 -5.02 1.46
CA HIS A 131 2.91 -4.87 2.14
C HIS A 131 1.72 -5.26 1.25
N ASP A 132 1.66 -4.78 0.00
CA ASP A 132 0.62 -5.19 -0.96
C ASP A 132 0.61 -6.72 -1.14
N ARG A 133 1.79 -7.33 -1.29
CA ARG A 133 1.95 -8.79 -1.49
C ARG A 133 1.49 -9.58 -0.28
N ASP A 134 1.66 -9.08 0.93
CA ASP A 134 1.21 -9.74 2.17
C ASP A 134 -0.33 -9.80 2.24
N HIS A 135 -1.01 -8.73 1.82
CA HIS A 135 -2.47 -8.70 1.71
C HIS A 135 -2.97 -9.58 0.55
N LEU A 136 -2.30 -9.56 -0.61
CA LEU A 136 -2.62 -10.45 -1.74
C LEU A 136 -2.62 -11.92 -1.33
N ARG A 137 -1.56 -12.38 -0.66
CA ARG A 137 -1.47 -13.79 -0.18
C ARG A 137 -2.61 -14.16 0.77
N SER A 138 -3.13 -13.18 1.51
CA SER A 138 -4.26 -13.41 2.41
C SER A 138 -5.58 -13.49 1.65
N LEU A 139 -5.78 -12.68 0.60
CA LEU A 139 -6.93 -12.80 -0.30
C LEU A 139 -6.92 -14.09 -1.13
N GLU A 140 -5.75 -14.51 -1.60
CA GLU A 140 -5.60 -15.77 -2.35
C GLU A 140 -6.02 -16.99 -1.51
N ARG A 141 -5.63 -17.03 -0.23
CA ARG A 141 -6.07 -18.08 0.71
C ARG A 141 -7.58 -18.08 0.87
N LEU A 142 -8.18 -16.91 1.05
CA LEU A 142 -9.62 -16.75 1.20
C LEU A 142 -10.38 -17.20 -0.06
N ALA A 143 -9.90 -16.84 -1.26
CA ALA A 143 -10.50 -17.25 -2.52
C ALA A 143 -10.43 -18.78 -2.74
N ALA A 144 -9.32 -19.40 -2.34
CA ALA A 144 -9.17 -20.86 -2.39
C ALA A 144 -10.15 -21.56 -1.43
N GLU A 145 -10.36 -21.02 -0.22
CA GLU A 145 -11.33 -21.54 0.75
C GLU A 145 -12.78 -21.43 0.25
N ALA A 146 -13.13 -20.36 -0.49
CA ALA A 146 -14.47 -20.17 -1.06
C ALA A 146 -14.78 -21.11 -2.24
N SER A 147 -13.75 -21.66 -2.89
CA SER A 147 -13.89 -22.55 -4.06
C SER A 147 -14.13 -24.02 -3.69
N HIS A 148 -14.28 -24.34 -2.41
CA HIS A 148 -14.48 -25.69 -1.85
C HIS A 148 -15.87 -25.83 -1.20
#